data_AF-A0AA48M9M7-F1
#
_entry.id   AF-A0AA48M9M7-F1
#
_cell.length_a   1.000
_cell.length_b   1.000
_cell.length_c   1.000
_cell.angle_alpha   90.00
_cell.angle_beta   90.00
_cell.angle_gamma   90.00
#
_symmetry.space_group_name_H-M   'P 1'
#
loop_
_entity.id
_entity.type
_entity.pdbx_description
1 polymer ?
#
loop_
_entity_poly.entity_id
_entity_poly.type
_entity_poly.pdbx_seq_one_letter_code
_entity_poly.pdbx_strand_id
1 'polypeptide(L)'
;MNQQTLTEEECRTVLRRLAWRIQYQARKYRQRECLGAERVVALVSTDQDMSALYVREMLAAISSDKGRWIVQRVILHGYPEREVARELAMSQQGVNKCKTKALQQLRTRLQHLNG
;
A
#
# COMPACT_ATOMS: atom_id res chain seq x y z
N MET A 1 -14.31 -9.20 -30.97
CA MET A 1 -13.87 -8.88 -29.59
C MET A 1 -13.47 -10.19 -28.93
N ASN A 2 -12.17 -10.52 -28.90
CA ASN A 2 -11.72 -11.81 -28.37
C ASN A 2 -11.56 -11.73 -26.84
N GLN A 3 -12.47 -12.38 -26.12
CA GLN A 3 -12.29 -12.69 -24.71
C GLN A 3 -11.20 -13.75 -24.61
N GLN A 4 -10.01 -13.36 -24.14
CA GLN A 4 -8.98 -14.32 -23.74
C GLN A 4 -9.50 -15.06 -22.51
N THR A 5 -9.92 -16.31 -22.68
CA THR A 5 -10.30 -17.18 -21.57
C THR A 5 -9.04 -17.54 -20.79
N LEU A 6 -8.88 -16.96 -19.61
CA LEU A 6 -7.81 -17.35 -18.67
C LEU A 6 -7.98 -18.83 -18.33
N THR A 7 -6.95 -19.63 -18.54
CA THR A 7 -7.02 -21.07 -18.23
C THR A 7 -7.14 -21.29 -16.71
N GLU A 8 -7.80 -22.38 -16.28
CA GLU A 8 -8.05 -22.65 -14.86
C GLU A 8 -6.76 -22.63 -14.01
N GLU A 9 -5.66 -23.09 -14.61
CA GLU A 9 -4.33 -23.15 -13.99
C GLU A 9 -3.71 -21.76 -13.75
N GLU A 10 -3.92 -20.82 -14.67
CA GLU A 10 -3.50 -19.43 -14.52
C GLU A 10 -4.29 -18.75 -13.41
N CYS A 11 -5.59 -19.01 -13.34
CA CYS A 11 -6.46 -18.50 -12.29
C CYS A 11 -6.02 -18.99 -10.90
N ARG A 12 -5.75 -20.30 -10.74
CA ARG A 12 -5.22 -20.86 -9.49
C ARG A 12 -3.87 -20.26 -9.11
N THR A 13 -3.00 -20.01 -10.09
CA THR A 13 -1.68 -19.42 -9.84
C THR A 13 -1.80 -17.98 -9.34
N VAL A 14 -2.69 -17.20 -9.94
CA VAL A 14 -2.98 -15.83 -9.48
C VAL A 14 -3.58 -15.84 -8.08
N LEU A 15 -4.56 -16.71 -7.80
CA LEU A 15 -5.18 -16.85 -6.49
C LEU A 15 -4.16 -17.26 -5.41
N ARG A 16 -3.29 -18.23 -5.69
CA ARG A 16 -2.22 -18.64 -4.76
C ARG A 16 -1.25 -17.49 -4.46
N ARG A 17 -0.88 -16.70 -5.47
CA ARG A 17 -0.03 -15.53 -5.28
C ARG A 17 -0.72 -14.45 -4.45
N LEU A 18 -2.01 -14.21 -4.66
CA LEU A 18 -2.81 -13.27 -3.88
C LEU A 18 -2.93 -13.73 -2.42
N ALA A 19 -3.28 -15.00 -2.20
CA ALA A 19 -3.36 -15.60 -0.87
C ALA A 19 -2.02 -15.52 -0.12
N TRP A 20 -0.91 -15.86 -0.80
CA TRP A 20 0.43 -15.74 -0.22
C TRP A 20 0.78 -14.30 0.13
N ARG A 21 0.43 -13.33 -0.71
CA ARG A 21 0.64 -11.90 -0.44
C ARG A 21 -0.15 -11.44 0.79
N ILE A 22 -1.42 -11.82 0.90
CA ILE A 22 -2.28 -11.51 2.05
C ILE A 22 -1.67 -12.10 3.33
N GLN A 23 -1.25 -13.37 3.29
CA GLN A 23 -0.63 -14.04 4.43
C GLN A 23 0.71 -13.43 4.82
N TYR A 24 1.57 -13.13 3.85
CA TYR A 24 2.87 -12.49 4.06
C TYR A 24 2.69 -11.09 4.67
N GLN A 25 1.72 -10.33 4.15
CA GLN A 25 1.37 -9.01 4.68
C GLN A 25 0.87 -9.14 6.13
N ALA A 26 -0.10 -10.01 6.41
CA ALA A 26 -0.60 -10.24 7.77
C ALA A 26 0.50 -10.72 8.74
N ARG A 27 1.46 -11.51 8.28
CA ARG A 27 2.63 -11.92 9.08
C ARG A 27 3.55 -10.75 9.37
N LYS A 28 3.80 -9.89 8.39
CA LYS A 28 4.62 -8.69 8.54
C LYS A 28 3.99 -7.64 9.46
N TYR A 29 2.66 -7.47 9.40
CA TYR A 29 1.91 -6.63 10.34
C TYR A 29 1.97 -7.21 11.76
N ARG A 30 1.65 -8.50 11.91
CA ARG A 30 1.78 -9.17 13.22
C ARG A 30 3.19 -9.04 13.81
N GLN A 31 4.25 -9.22 13.04
CA GLN A 31 5.61 -9.07 13.56
C GLN A 31 5.93 -7.65 14.04
N ARG A 32 5.25 -6.63 13.52
CA ARG A 32 5.38 -5.23 13.96
C ARG A 32 4.49 -4.93 15.18
N GLU A 33 3.36 -5.61 15.31
CA GLU A 33 2.33 -5.34 16.34
C GLU A 33 2.42 -6.28 17.57
N CYS A 34 3.12 -7.41 17.49
CA CYS A 34 3.16 -8.43 18.55
C CYS A 34 4.10 -8.12 19.73
N LEU A 35 4.51 -6.87 19.93
CA LEU A 35 5.12 -6.44 21.20
C LEU A 35 4.10 -5.94 22.23
N GLY A 36 2.78 -5.96 21.97
CA GLY A 36 1.80 -5.54 22.98
C GLY A 36 0.29 -5.73 22.70
N ALA A 37 -0.12 -6.71 21.90
CA ALA A 37 -1.45 -6.73 21.26
C ALA A 37 -2.64 -7.30 22.09
N GLU A 38 -2.53 -7.58 23.38
CA GLU A 38 -3.68 -8.14 24.12
C GLU A 38 -4.70 -7.08 24.59
N ARG A 39 -4.40 -5.77 24.47
CA ARG A 39 -5.20 -4.70 25.13
C ARG A 39 -6.10 -3.82 24.22
N VAL A 40 -6.11 -4.01 22.90
CA VAL A 40 -6.62 -2.96 21.96
C VAL A 40 -8.01 -3.24 21.35
N VAL A 41 -8.58 -4.44 21.53
CA VAL A 41 -9.75 -4.90 20.75
C VAL A 41 -11.05 -4.10 20.98
N ALA A 42 -11.16 -3.26 22.01
CA ALA A 42 -12.40 -2.55 22.34
C ALA A 42 -12.59 -1.15 21.71
N LEU A 43 -11.61 -0.56 20.99
CA LEU A 43 -11.69 0.82 20.45
C LEU A 43 -12.00 0.94 18.95
N VAL A 44 -12.19 -0.17 18.24
CA VAL A 44 -11.91 -0.29 16.80
C VAL A 44 -12.93 0.41 15.87
N SER A 45 -14.16 0.68 16.31
CA SER A 45 -15.23 1.12 15.37
C SER A 45 -15.21 2.61 15.01
N THR A 46 -14.87 3.52 15.93
CA THR A 46 -14.73 4.97 15.60
C THR A 46 -13.35 5.31 15.03
N ASP A 47 -12.35 4.51 15.35
CA ASP A 47 -10.96 4.74 14.95
C ASP A 47 -10.70 4.38 13.47
N GLN A 48 -11.47 3.45 12.90
CA GLN A 48 -11.36 3.06 11.49
C GLN A 48 -11.77 4.17 10.51
N ASP A 49 -12.86 4.89 10.77
CA ASP A 49 -13.35 5.96 9.89
C ASP A 49 -12.44 7.20 9.96
N MET A 50 -11.98 7.55 11.15
CA MET A 50 -10.98 8.61 11.36
C MET A 50 -9.65 8.24 10.68
N SER A 51 -9.25 6.97 10.74
CA SER A 51 -8.06 6.47 10.03
C SER A 51 -8.19 6.58 8.51
N ALA A 52 -9.36 6.27 7.94
CA ALA A 52 -9.59 6.35 6.50
C ALA A 52 -9.56 7.80 5.98
N LEU A 53 -10.18 8.74 6.72
CA LEU A 53 -10.13 10.17 6.40
C LEU A 53 -8.69 10.69 6.47
N TYR A 54 -7.96 10.38 7.54
CA TYR A 54 -6.58 10.79 7.72
C TYR A 54 -5.67 10.26 6.60
N VAL A 55 -5.81 9.00 6.20
CA VAL A 55 -5.07 8.43 5.07
C VAL A 55 -5.36 9.17 3.76
N ARG A 56 -6.62 9.57 3.51
CA ARG A 56 -6.97 10.35 2.32
C ARG A 56 -6.33 11.73 2.32
N GLU A 57 -6.35 12.43 3.45
CA GLU A 57 -5.69 13.74 3.60
C GLU A 57 -4.18 13.63 3.41
N MET A 58 -3.56 12.59 3.97
CA MET A 58 -2.15 12.30 3.75
C MET A 58 -1.83 12.06 2.28
N LEU A 59 -2.64 11.28 1.55
CA LEU A 59 -2.42 11.11 0.11
C LEU A 59 -2.60 12.42 -0.66
N ALA A 60 -3.62 13.22 -0.32
CA ALA A 60 -3.88 14.51 -0.95
C ALA A 60 -2.71 15.50 -0.74
N ALA A 61 -2.01 15.39 0.40
CA ALA A 61 -0.83 16.20 0.69
C ALA A 61 0.39 15.92 -0.20
N ILE A 62 0.44 14.78 -0.90
CA ILE A 62 1.49 14.49 -1.88
C ILE A 62 1.24 15.36 -3.11
N SER A 63 2.18 16.24 -3.45
CA SER A 63 2.00 17.18 -4.58
C SER A 63 2.13 16.53 -5.95
N SER A 64 2.83 15.40 -6.05
CA SER A 64 2.96 14.65 -7.30
C SER A 64 1.83 13.64 -7.45
N ASP A 65 0.99 13.80 -8.48
CA ASP A 65 -0.07 12.82 -8.79
C ASP A 65 0.49 11.42 -9.04
N LYS A 66 1.61 11.35 -9.78
CA LYS A 66 2.33 10.08 -10.00
C LYS A 66 2.86 9.51 -8.68
N GLY A 67 3.43 10.34 -7.81
CA GLY A 67 3.89 9.92 -6.48
C GLY A 67 2.75 9.41 -5.59
N ARG A 68 1.61 10.10 -5.60
CA ARG A 68 0.39 9.73 -4.89
C ARG A 68 -0.14 8.38 -5.36
N TRP A 69 -0.25 8.20 -6.68
CA TRP A 69 -0.70 6.94 -7.27
C TRP A 69 0.24 5.77 -6.94
N ILE A 70 1.56 5.99 -7.03
CA ILE A 70 2.56 4.96 -6.67
C ILE A 70 2.45 4.59 -5.19
N VAL A 71 2.33 5.56 -4.29
CA VAL A 71 2.16 5.32 -2.85
C VAL A 71 0.87 4.54 -2.59
N GLN A 72 -0.24 4.93 -3.20
CA GLN A 72 -1.52 4.24 -3.07
C GLN A 72 -1.41 2.79 -3.55
N ARG A 73 -0.86 2.53 -4.75
CA ARG A 73 -0.74 1.17 -5.31
C ARG A 73 0.25 0.30 -4.52
N VAL A 74 1.43 0.82 -4.19
CA VAL A 74 2.49 0.02 -3.55
C VAL A 74 2.22 -0.20 -2.06
N ILE A 75 1.76 0.83 -1.34
CA ILE A 75 1.67 0.79 0.13
C ILE A 75 0.27 0.41 0.59
N LEU A 76 -0.77 1.06 0.06
CA LEU A 76 -2.14 0.81 0.51
C LEU A 76 -2.72 -0.46 -0.13
N HIS A 77 -2.45 -0.69 -1.41
CA HIS A 77 -2.96 -1.87 -2.12
C HIS A 77 -1.95 -3.03 -2.20
N GLY A 78 -0.71 -2.82 -1.76
CA GLY A 78 0.30 -3.89 -1.66
C GLY A 78 0.81 -4.43 -3.00
N TYR A 79 0.64 -3.69 -4.11
CA TYR A 79 1.21 -4.10 -5.39
C TYR A 79 2.74 -4.02 -5.34
N PRO A 80 3.45 -5.04 -5.84
CA PRO A 80 4.91 -5.01 -5.87
C PRO A 80 5.38 -3.96 -6.88
N GLU A 81 6.47 -3.28 -6.56
CA GLU A 81 7.01 -2.19 -7.38
C GLU A 81 7.29 -2.61 -8.82
N ARG A 82 7.65 -3.88 -9.06
CA ARG A 82 7.86 -4.43 -10.41
C ARG A 82 6.58 -4.51 -11.26
N GLU A 83 5.41 -4.65 -10.63
CA GLU A 83 4.11 -4.64 -11.34
C GLU A 83 3.71 -3.19 -11.63
N VAL A 84 3.84 -2.32 -10.63
CA VAL A 84 3.62 -0.87 -10.76
C VAL A 84 4.56 -0.24 -11.80
N ALA A 85 5.81 -0.69 -11.86
CA ALA A 85 6.81 -0.27 -12.85
C ALA A 85 6.39 -0.63 -14.29
N ARG A 86 5.84 -1.83 -14.48
CA ARG A 86 5.30 -2.28 -15.77
C ARG A 86 4.07 -1.46 -16.17
N GLU A 87 3.15 -1.20 -15.24
CA GLU A 87 1.96 -0.38 -15.49
C GLU A 87 2.31 1.07 -15.88
N LEU A 88 3.40 1.62 -15.32
CA LEU A 88 3.85 2.99 -15.60
C LEU A 88 4.92 3.10 -16.69
N ALA A 89 5.26 1.99 -17.36
CA ALA A 89 6.36 1.93 -18.34
C ALA A 89 7.66 2.57 -17.83
N MET A 90 8.04 2.28 -16.59
CA MET A 90 9.25 2.82 -15.94
C MET A 90 10.05 1.73 -15.24
N SER A 91 11.28 2.04 -14.81
CA SER A 91 12.09 1.07 -14.06
C SER A 91 11.59 0.88 -12.62
N GLN A 92 11.81 -0.30 -12.05
CA GLN A 92 11.53 -0.56 -10.63
C GLN A 92 12.23 0.45 -9.71
N GLN A 93 13.48 0.81 -10.04
CA GLN A 93 14.24 1.83 -9.32
C GLN A 93 13.56 3.21 -9.40
N GLY A 94 12.98 3.56 -10.55
CA GLY A 94 12.21 4.78 -10.72
C GLY A 94 10.95 4.80 -9.84
N VAL A 95 10.22 3.69 -9.74
CA VAL A 95 9.09 3.54 -8.82
C VAL A 95 9.54 3.75 -7.38
N ASN A 96 10.62 3.09 -6.95
CA ASN A 96 11.15 3.25 -5.60
C ASN A 96 11.58 4.69 -5.30
N LYS A 97 12.20 5.38 -6.26
CA LYS A 97 12.60 6.80 -6.13
C LYS A 97 11.38 7.71 -5.98
N CYS A 98 10.35 7.53 -6.80
CA CYS A 98 9.10 8.29 -6.70
C CYS A 98 8.40 8.05 -5.36
N LYS A 99 8.27 6.78 -4.94
CA LYS A 99 7.69 6.39 -3.65
C LYS A 99 8.45 7.02 -2.49
N THR A 100 9.77 6.93 -2.49
CA THR A 100 10.63 7.49 -1.43
C THR A 100 10.50 9.00 -1.36
N LYS A 101 10.49 9.69 -2.50
CA LYS A 101 10.29 11.15 -2.54
C LYS A 101 8.93 11.57 -1.99
N ALA A 102 7.86 10.86 -2.36
CA ALA A 102 6.51 11.14 -1.86
C ALA A 102 6.39 10.90 -0.34
N LEU A 103 6.97 9.80 0.17
CA LEU A 103 7.00 9.53 1.60
C LEU A 103 7.83 10.55 2.39
N GLN A 104 8.95 11.01 1.83
CA GLN A 104 9.77 12.04 2.47
C GLN A 104 9.01 13.36 2.59
N GLN A 105 8.23 13.74 1.58
CA GLN A 105 7.34 14.91 1.65
C GLN A 105 6.33 14.78 2.80
N LEU A 106 5.70 13.61 2.94
CA LEU A 106 4.78 13.35 4.03
C LEU A 106 5.47 13.41 5.39
N ARG A 107 6.68 12.84 5.51
CA ARG A 107 7.48 12.92 6.74
C ARG A 107 7.75 14.37 7.15
N THR A 108 8.21 15.21 6.23
CA THR A 108 8.47 16.63 6.52
C THR A 108 7.20 17.33 6.97
N ARG A 109 6.07 17.08 6.31
CA ARG A 109 4.77 17.66 6.70
C ARG A 109 4.34 17.23 8.10
N LEU A 110 4.47 15.95 8.43
CA LEU A 110 4.16 15.44 9.78
C LEU A 110 5.06 16.05 10.85
N GLN A 111 6.34 16.27 10.54
CA GLN A 111 7.26 16.95 11.46
C GLN A 111 6.86 18.40 11.73
N HIS A 112 6.32 19.10 10.74
CA HIS A 112 5.82 20.47 10.91
C HIS A 112 4.48 20.57 11.65
N LEU A 113 3.65 19.52 11.63
CA LEU A 113 2.36 19.49 12.34
C LEU A 113 2.49 19.13 13.82
N ASN A 114 3.61 18.50 14.21
CA ASN A 114 3.90 18.09 15.59
C ASN A 114 4.78 19.10 16.35
N GLY A 115 5.01 20.30 15.79
CA GLY A 115 5.80 21.38 16.37
C GLY A 115 4.95 22.53 16.87
#